data_AF-A0A139SKC2-F1
#
_entry.id   AF-A0A139SKC2-F1
#
_cell.length_a   1.000
_cell.length_b   1.000
_cell.length_c   1.000
_cell.angle_alpha   90.00
_cell.angle_beta   90.00
_cell.angle_gamma   90.00
#
_symmetry.space_group_name_H-M   'P 1'
#
loop_
_entity.id
_entity.type
_entity.pdbx_description
1 polymer ?
#
loop_
_entity_poly.entity_id
_entity_poly.type
_entity_poly.pdbx_seq_one_letter_code
_entity_poly.pdbx_strand_id
1 'polypeptide(L)'
;MITSLLGKKLGMTQVYDANNVLVPVTVVEAGPCSVVQVKTTERDGYNAVQLGFATKKDKNASLAELNHAKKAGLDSAPRVLSEVRLDSAPEAKPGDTVTVEIFSEGQFVDVFGTSKGKGFQGVMKRFRVGGGPASHGSMFHRRIGS
;
A
#
# COMPACT_ATOMS: atom_id res chain seq x y z
N MET A 1 -5.75 -10.48 -15.33
CA MET A 1 -5.50 -9.05 -15.59
C MET A 1 -5.00 -8.38 -14.31
N ILE A 2 -4.03 -7.47 -14.40
CA ILE A 2 -3.50 -6.76 -13.22
C ILE A 2 -4.47 -5.64 -12.83
N THR A 3 -5.08 -5.73 -11.66
CA THR A 3 -6.09 -4.75 -11.18
C THR A 3 -5.57 -3.91 -10.01
N SER A 4 -4.30 -4.05 -9.63
CA SER A 4 -3.71 -3.39 -8.48
C SER A 4 -2.47 -2.60 -8.87
N LEU A 5 -2.25 -1.50 -8.17
CA LEU A 5 -1.13 -0.59 -8.43
C LEU A 5 -0.52 -0.11 -7.11
N LEU A 6 0.78 0.15 -7.12
CA LEU A 6 1.50 0.66 -5.97
C LEU A 6 1.62 2.18 -6.07
N GLY A 7 1.43 2.85 -4.94
CA GLY A 7 1.50 4.30 -4.89
C GLY A 7 1.93 4.83 -3.55
N LYS A 8 2.10 6.15 -3.52
CA LYS A 8 2.47 6.94 -2.35
C LYS A 8 1.36 7.92 -2.04
N LYS A 9 0.86 7.87 -0.81
CA LYS A 9 -0.05 8.88 -0.28
C LYS A 9 0.69 10.23 -0.18
N LEU A 10 0.25 11.24 -0.93
CA LEU A 10 0.81 12.59 -0.87
C LEU A 10 0.13 13.43 0.21
N GLY A 11 -1.20 13.42 0.25
CA GLY A 11 -1.94 14.31 1.14
C GLY A 11 -3.44 14.25 0.94
N MET A 12 -4.14 15.21 1.53
CA MET A 12 -5.59 15.38 1.41
C MET A 12 -5.88 16.81 0.95
N THR A 13 -6.90 16.98 0.12
CA THR A 13 -7.41 18.26 -0.35
C THR A 13 -8.93 18.21 -0.48
N GLN A 14 -9.54 19.25 -1.03
CA GLN A 14 -10.97 19.34 -1.28
C GLN A 14 -11.22 19.77 -2.73
N VAL A 15 -12.29 19.25 -3.33
CA VAL A 15 -12.76 19.59 -4.67
C VAL A 15 -14.26 19.86 -4.62
N TYR A 16 -14.77 20.71 -5.50
CA TYR A 16 -16.20 20.88 -5.69
C TYR A 16 -16.67 19.94 -6.80
N ASP A 17 -17.78 19.25 -6.56
CA ASP A 17 -18.43 18.45 -7.59
C ASP A 17 -19.27 19.32 -8.54
N ALA A 18 -19.93 18.69 -9.52
CA ALA A 18 -20.79 19.38 -10.49
C ALA A 18 -22.01 20.08 -9.85
N ASN A 19 -22.40 19.68 -8.63
CA ASN A 19 -23.51 20.28 -7.86
C ASN A 19 -23.02 21.34 -6.87
N ASN A 20 -21.75 21.75 -6.96
CA ASN A 20 -21.11 22.71 -6.07
C ASN A 20 -21.06 22.24 -4.59
N VAL A 21 -21.01 20.92 -4.38
CA VAL A 21 -20.81 20.29 -3.07
C VAL A 21 -19.31 20.06 -2.85
N LEU A 22 -18.83 20.43 -1.67
CA LEU A 22 -17.43 20.25 -1.28
C LEU A 22 -17.18 18.80 -0.86
N VAL A 23 -16.25 18.12 -1.55
CA VAL A 23 -15.89 16.72 -1.33
C VAL A 23 -14.42 16.62 -0.87
N PRO A 24 -14.14 15.98 0.28
CA PRO A 24 -12.77 15.72 0.71
C PRO A 24 -12.15 14.58 -0.10
N VAL A 25 -10.94 14.80 -0.61
CA VAL A 25 -10.22 13.83 -1.46
C VAL A 25 -8.81 13.57 -0.96
N THR A 26 -8.28 12.39 -1.25
CA THR A 26 -6.89 12.01 -0.96
C THR A 26 -6.10 11.93 -2.26
N VAL A 27 -4.94 12.59 -2.31
CA VAL A 27 -4.05 12.55 -3.46
C VAL A 27 -3.06 11.40 -3.28
N VAL A 28 -3.02 10.50 -4.26
CA VAL A 28 -2.10 9.36 -4.33
C VAL A 28 -1.26 9.50 -5.60
N GLU A 29 0.06 9.54 -5.44
CA GLU A 29 1.01 9.40 -6.54
C GLU A 29 1.13 7.91 -6.85
N ALA A 30 0.52 7.47 -7.95
CA ALA A 30 0.45 6.06 -8.31
C ALA A 30 1.12 5.87 -9.67
N GLY A 31 2.03 4.89 -9.74
CA GLY A 31 2.73 4.54 -10.98
C GLY A 31 3.78 5.56 -11.45
N PRO A 32 4.55 5.24 -12.50
CA PRO A 32 4.57 3.96 -13.21
C PRO A 32 5.08 2.81 -12.33
N CYS A 33 4.44 1.64 -12.43
CA CYS A 33 4.82 0.42 -11.72
C CYS A 33 5.37 -0.62 -12.70
N SER A 34 6.66 -0.93 -12.60
CA SER A 34 7.31 -1.93 -13.46
C SER A 34 7.06 -3.35 -12.96
N VAL A 35 6.76 -4.29 -13.85
CA VAL A 35 6.68 -5.72 -13.54
C VAL A 35 8.10 -6.27 -13.42
N VAL A 36 8.48 -6.73 -12.23
CA VAL A 36 9.85 -7.18 -11.94
C VAL A 36 9.95 -8.70 -12.07
N GLN A 37 8.92 -9.43 -11.65
CA GLN A 37 8.90 -10.88 -11.73
C GLN A 37 7.48 -11.37 -11.98
N VAL A 38 7.38 -12.43 -12.76
CA VAL A 38 6.14 -13.14 -13.05
C VAL A 38 6.24 -14.51 -12.40
N LYS A 39 5.23 -14.88 -11.59
CA LYS A 39 5.14 -16.17 -10.90
C LYS A 39 4.01 -16.98 -11.50
N THR A 40 4.27 -18.27 -11.68
CA THR A 40 3.35 -19.21 -12.32
C THR A 40 3.12 -20.43 -11.44
N THR A 41 1.98 -21.09 -11.61
CA THR A 41 1.63 -22.29 -10.82
C THR A 41 2.68 -23.39 -10.92
N GLU A 42 3.28 -23.59 -12.11
CA GLU A 42 4.28 -24.64 -12.33
C GLU A 42 5.60 -24.41 -11.59
N ARG A 43 6.05 -23.15 -11.48
CA ARG A 43 7.34 -22.81 -10.86
C ARG A 43 7.23 -22.42 -9.40
N ASP A 44 6.16 -21.70 -9.03
CA ASP A 44 6.02 -21.04 -7.74
C ASP A 44 4.80 -21.54 -6.94
N GLY A 45 3.95 -22.39 -7.53
CA GLY A 45 2.76 -22.95 -6.89
C GLY A 45 1.52 -22.04 -6.92
N TYR A 46 1.61 -20.83 -7.46
CA TYR A 46 0.48 -19.90 -7.64
C TYR A 46 0.78 -18.86 -8.72
N ASN A 47 -0.26 -18.14 -9.15
CA ASN A 47 -0.15 -17.07 -10.14
C ASN A 47 -0.05 -15.70 -9.45
N ALA A 48 1.01 -14.96 -9.73
CA ALA A 48 1.20 -13.61 -9.22
C ALA A 48 2.17 -12.81 -10.09
N VAL A 49 2.09 -11.49 -9.96
CA VAL A 49 3.08 -10.56 -10.51
C VAL A 49 3.70 -9.75 -9.38
N GLN A 50 5.01 -9.55 -9.45
CA GLN A 50 5.72 -8.65 -8.56
C GLN A 50 5.85 -7.29 -9.24
N LEU A 51 5.28 -6.27 -8.61
CA LEU A 51 5.33 -4.90 -9.07
C LEU A 51 6.38 -4.12 -8.27
N GLY A 52 7.13 -3.28 -8.99
CA GLY A 52 8.07 -2.31 -8.43
C GLY A 52 7.52 -0.89 -8.50
N PHE A 53 7.73 -0.10 -7.45
CA PHE A 53 7.36 1.32 -7.40
C PHE A 53 8.47 2.18 -6.80
N ALA A 54 8.64 3.36 -7.40
CA ALA A 54 9.69 4.34 -7.17
C ALA A 54 11.11 3.77 -7.36
N THR A 55 12.09 4.63 -7.63
CA THR A 55 13.48 4.21 -7.86
C THR A 55 14.34 4.36 -6.61
N LYS A 56 15.26 3.42 -6.41
CA LYS A 56 16.29 3.48 -5.38
C LYS A 56 17.62 3.88 -6.04
N LYS A 57 18.37 4.79 -5.42
CA LYS A 57 19.74 5.10 -5.86
C LYS A 57 20.60 3.85 -5.71
N ASP A 58 21.45 3.56 -6.69
CA ASP A 58 22.28 2.34 -6.73
C ASP A 58 23.10 2.12 -5.46
N LYS A 59 23.70 3.19 -4.91
CA LYS A 59 24.48 3.12 -3.67
C LYS A 59 23.67 2.69 -2.43
N ASN A 60 22.34 2.80 -2.49
CA ASN A 60 21.43 2.38 -1.43
C ASN A 60 20.82 1.00 -1.70
N ALA A 61 21.05 0.42 -2.88
CA ALA A 61 20.56 -0.89 -3.26
C ALA A 61 21.59 -1.97 -2.93
N SER A 62 21.12 -3.13 -2.48
CA SER A 62 22.01 -4.29 -2.36
C SER A 62 22.31 -4.89 -3.73
N LEU A 63 23.42 -5.61 -3.87
CA LEU A 63 23.76 -6.31 -5.12
C LEU A 63 22.67 -7.30 -5.55
N ALA A 64 21.99 -7.94 -4.59
CA ALA A 64 20.90 -8.87 -4.87
C ALA A 64 19.68 -8.15 -5.48
N GLU A 65 19.29 -6.99 -4.92
CA GLU A 65 18.19 -6.15 -5.44
C GLU A 65 18.51 -5.68 -6.87
N LEU A 66 19.73 -5.20 -7.11
CA LEU A 66 20.15 -4.73 -8.43
C LEU A 66 20.14 -5.86 -9.47
N ASN A 67 20.70 -7.02 -9.13
CA ASN A 67 20.71 -8.16 -10.06
C ASN A 67 19.32 -8.73 -10.31
N HIS A 68 18.41 -8.65 -9.34
CA HIS A 68 17.01 -9.03 -9.52
C HIS A 68 16.28 -8.07 -10.46
N ALA A 69 16.44 -6.75 -10.28
CA ALA A 69 15.86 -5.74 -11.16
C ALA A 69 16.41 -5.80 -12.59
N LYS A 70 17.71 -6.06 -12.76
CA LYS A 70 18.37 -6.23 -14.07
C LYS A 70 17.78 -7.37 -14.89
N LYS A 71 17.30 -8.46 -14.26
CA LYS A 71 16.62 -9.56 -14.98
C LYS A 71 15.32 -9.13 -15.63
N ALA A 72 14.68 -8.09 -15.11
CA ALA A 72 13.49 -7.47 -15.68
C ALA A 72 13.82 -6.31 -16.64
N GLY A 73 15.10 -6.08 -16.96
CA GLY A 73 15.52 -4.97 -17.83
C GLY A 73 15.46 -3.59 -17.18
N LEU A 74 15.41 -3.51 -15.85
CA LEU A 74 15.39 -2.23 -15.13
C LEU A 74 16.81 -1.77 -14.78
N ASP A 75 17.10 -0.50 -15.08
CA ASP A 75 18.40 0.12 -14.77
C ASP A 75 18.61 0.32 -13.26
N SER A 76 17.53 0.58 -12.53
CA SER A 76 17.56 0.82 -11.08
C SER A 76 16.62 -0.11 -10.34
N ALA A 77 17.01 -0.50 -9.13
CA ALA A 77 16.16 -1.30 -8.26
C ALA A 77 14.94 -0.47 -7.79
N PRO A 78 13.72 -1.05 -7.83
CA PRO A 78 12.56 -0.41 -7.23
C PRO A 78 12.72 -0.20 -5.73
N ARG A 79 12.16 0.88 -5.19
CA ARG A 79 12.19 1.18 -3.75
C ARG A 79 11.21 0.31 -2.96
N VAL A 80 10.07 0.04 -3.57
CA VAL A 80 9.01 -0.79 -3.01
C VAL A 80 8.75 -1.92 -4.00
N LEU A 81 8.77 -3.14 -3.50
CA LEU A 81 8.36 -4.34 -4.22
C LEU A 81 7.16 -4.93 -3.50
N SER A 82 6.13 -5.28 -4.25
CA SER A 82 4.97 -5.99 -3.70
C SER A 82 4.44 -6.99 -4.71
N GLU A 83 3.87 -8.08 -4.20
CA GLU A 83 3.28 -9.13 -5.02
C GLU A 83 1.76 -8.94 -5.08
N VAL A 84 1.23 -9.00 -6.30
CA VAL A 84 -0.20 -8.98 -6.57
C VAL A 84 -0.57 -10.36 -7.09
N ARG A 85 -1.44 -11.05 -6.36
CA ARG A 85 -1.97 -12.35 -6.77
C ARG A 85 -2.96 -12.18 -7.90
N LEU A 86 -2.97 -13.15 -8.81
CA LEU A 86 -3.87 -13.19 -9.95
C LEU A 86 -4.63 -14.51 -9.94
N ASP A 87 -5.91 -14.46 -10.30
CA ASP A 87 -6.74 -15.68 -10.40
C ASP A 87 -6.39 -16.51 -11.64
N SER A 88 -5.96 -15.83 -12.71
CA SER A 88 -5.54 -16.44 -13.97
C SER A 88 -4.03 -16.39 -14.15
N ALA A 89 -3.52 -17.11 -15.15
CA ALA A 89 -2.13 -17.02 -15.54
C ALA A 89 -1.77 -15.55 -15.89
N PRO A 90 -0.60 -15.05 -15.43
CA PRO A 90 -0.14 -13.70 -15.76
C PRO A 90 0.23 -13.60 -17.24
N GLU A 91 -0.39 -12.65 -17.94
CA GLU A 91 -0.09 -12.34 -19.35
C GLU A 91 1.04 -11.30 -19.50
N ALA A 92 1.34 -10.57 -18.42
CA ALA A 92 2.38 -9.54 -18.40
C ALA A 92 3.78 -10.17 -18.42
N LYS A 93 4.73 -9.47 -19.03
CA LYS A 93 6.14 -9.85 -19.08
C LYS A 93 6.96 -9.02 -18.08
N PRO A 94 8.07 -9.57 -17.56
CA PRO A 94 9.03 -8.76 -16.83
C PRO A 94 9.50 -7.58 -17.68
N GLY A 95 9.50 -6.37 -17.13
CA GLY A 95 9.81 -5.12 -17.82
C GLY A 95 8.59 -4.31 -18.25
N ASP A 96 7.40 -4.92 -18.31
CA ASP A 96 6.17 -4.20 -18.64
C ASP A 96 5.85 -3.15 -17.58
N THR A 97 5.26 -2.03 -18.00
CA THR A 97 4.89 -0.93 -17.09
C THR A 97 3.38 -0.83 -16.95
N VAL A 98 2.91 -0.82 -15.71
CA VAL A 98 1.50 -0.62 -15.35
C VAL A 98 1.31 0.81 -14.86
N THR A 99 0.35 1.51 -15.47
CA THR A 99 0.03 2.93 -15.19
C THR A 99 -1.36 3.07 -14.57
N VAL A 100 -1.74 4.28 -14.17
CA VAL A 100 -3.05 4.59 -13.58
C VAL A 100 -4.23 4.36 -14.52
N GLU A 101 -3.97 4.17 -15.81
CA GLU A 101 -4.96 3.92 -16.86
C GLU A 101 -5.74 2.62 -16.66
N ILE A 102 -5.27 1.73 -15.77
CA ILE A 102 -6.02 0.53 -15.38
C ILE A 102 -7.31 0.83 -14.60
N PHE A 103 -7.44 2.04 -14.05
CA PHE A 103 -8.61 2.46 -13.30
C PHE A 103 -9.50 3.37 -14.14
N SER A 104 -10.81 3.15 -14.08
CA SER A 104 -11.80 4.05 -14.67
C SER A 104 -12.40 4.98 -13.61
N GLU A 105 -12.77 6.19 -14.01
CA GLU A 105 -13.47 7.14 -13.13
C GLU A 105 -14.78 6.54 -12.60
N GLY A 106 -15.09 6.80 -11.31
CA GLY A 106 -16.28 6.27 -10.64
C GLY A 106 -16.17 4.82 -10.15
N GLN A 107 -15.09 4.11 -10.48
CA GLN A 107 -14.84 2.76 -9.98
C GLN A 107 -14.56 2.77 -8.47
N PHE A 108 -15.17 1.83 -7.74
CA PHE A 108 -14.82 1.56 -6.36
C PHE A 108 -13.51 0.78 -6.28
N VAL A 109 -12.60 1.21 -5.40
CA VAL A 109 -11.27 0.63 -5.24
C VAL A 109 -11.00 0.28 -3.78
N ASP A 110 -10.33 -0.84 -3.57
CA ASP A 110 -9.81 -1.24 -2.26
C ASP A 110 -8.42 -0.65 -2.04
N VAL A 111 -8.18 -0.08 -0.85
CA VAL A 111 -6.90 0.56 -0.51
C VAL A 111 -6.26 -0.13 0.68
N PHE A 112 -5.07 -0.68 0.47
CA PHE A 112 -4.25 -1.28 1.51
C PHE A 112 -3.11 -0.35 1.91
N GLY A 113 -2.82 -0.28 3.21
CA GLY A 113 -1.70 0.50 3.72
C GLY A 113 -1.46 0.27 5.20
N THR A 114 -0.23 0.53 5.62
CA THR A 114 0.14 0.44 7.04
C THR A 114 -0.31 1.70 7.77
N SER A 115 -1.17 1.53 8.77
CA SER A 115 -1.62 2.64 9.61
C SER A 115 -0.47 3.26 10.42
N LYS A 116 -0.62 4.53 10.81
CA LYS A 116 0.40 5.20 11.65
C LYS A 116 0.49 4.52 13.02
N GLY A 117 1.70 4.06 13.36
CA GLY A 117 2.00 3.55 14.69
C GLY A 117 1.81 4.63 15.77
N LYS A 118 1.22 4.25 16.90
CA LYS A 118 1.02 5.14 18.06
C LYS A 118 1.89 4.74 19.26
N GLY A 119 2.76 3.73 19.14
CA GLY A 119 3.58 3.22 20.24
C GLY A 119 2.78 2.44 21.30
N PHE A 120 3.35 2.25 22.49
CA PHE A 120 2.65 1.64 23.62
C PHE A 120 1.50 2.56 24.06
N GLN A 121 0.27 2.08 23.96
CA GLN A 121 -0.94 2.86 24.24
C GLN A 121 -1.69 2.27 25.44
N GLY A 122 -2.20 3.16 26.30
CA GLY A 122 -3.09 2.77 27.38
C GLY A 122 -4.40 2.15 26.88
N VAL A 123 -5.02 1.33 27.72
CA VAL A 123 -6.17 0.48 27.38
C VAL A 123 -7.39 1.27 26.90
N MET A 124 -7.66 2.43 27.49
CA MET A 124 -8.75 3.30 27.06
C MET A 124 -8.56 3.78 25.61
N LYS A 125 -7.34 4.13 25.20
CA LYS A 125 -7.08 4.62 23.83
C LYS A 125 -6.99 3.48 22.81
N ARG A 126 -6.50 2.31 23.22
CA ARG A 126 -6.34 1.15 22.33
C ARG A 126 -7.65 0.40 22.11
N PHE A 127 -8.42 0.19 23.17
CA PHE A 127 -9.61 -0.67 23.16
C PHE A 127 -10.91 0.08 23.45
N ARG A 128 -10.85 1.40 23.64
CA ARG A 128 -12.03 2.24 23.94
C ARG A 128 -12.77 1.84 25.22
N VAL A 129 -12.06 1.22 26.17
CA VAL A 129 -12.59 0.86 27.50
C VAL A 129 -12.93 2.13 28.28
N GLY A 130 -14.04 2.10 29.02
CA GLY A 130 -14.45 3.18 29.92
C GLY A 130 -13.48 3.38 31.09
N GLY A 131 -13.43 4.60 31.63
CA GLY A 131 -12.68 4.90 32.84
C GLY A 131 -13.55 4.71 34.08
N GLY A 132 -12.92 4.55 35.25
CA GLY A 132 -13.64 4.62 36.51
C GLY A 132 -13.93 6.08 36.93
N PRO A 133 -14.71 6.28 38.00
CA PRO A 133 -15.04 7.61 38.51
C PRO A 133 -13.78 8.46 38.77
N ALA A 134 -13.88 9.75 38.47
CA ALA A 134 -12.81 10.73 38.68
C ALA A 134 -12.84 11.36 40.09
N SER A 135 -13.96 11.24 40.82
CA SER A 135 -14.17 11.80 42.15
C SER A 135 -14.56 10.72 43.18
N HIS A 136 -14.91 11.13 44.39
CA HIS A 136 -15.33 10.26 45.50
C HIS A 136 -14.30 9.20 45.91
N GLY A 137 -13.00 9.56 45.93
CA GLY A 137 -11.93 8.72 46.49
C GLY A 137 -11.51 7.52 45.63
N SER A 138 -11.95 7.43 44.38
CA SER A 138 -11.54 6.36 43.45
C SER A 138 -10.04 6.41 43.17
N MET A 139 -9.40 5.23 43.11
CA MET A 139 -8.00 5.04 42.66
C MET A 139 -7.91 4.29 41.32
N PHE A 140 -9.06 4.13 40.65
CA PHE A 140 -9.21 3.26 39.47
C PHE A 140 -9.67 4.06 38.24
N HIS A 141 -8.93 5.10 37.85
CA HIS A 141 -9.40 6.00 36.79
C HIS A 141 -9.25 5.45 35.36
N ARG A 142 -8.10 4.85 35.04
CA ARG A 142 -7.71 4.50 33.65
C ARG A 142 -7.14 3.09 33.48
N ARG A 143 -7.52 2.19 34.39
CA ARG A 143 -7.07 0.80 34.40
C ARG A 143 -8.01 -0.09 33.57
N ILE A 144 -7.61 -1.31 33.25
CA ILE A 144 -8.31 -2.19 32.29
C ILE A 144 -9.60 -2.81 32.82
N GLY A 145 -9.75 -2.91 34.13
CA GLY A 145 -10.78 -3.73 34.77
C GLY A 145 -10.23 -5.10 35.15
N SER A 146 -11.06 -5.90 35.77
CA SER A 146 -10.92 -7.37 35.82
C SER A 146 -11.68 -7.98 34.65
#